data_AF-A0A660PVF6-F1
#
_entry.id   AF-A0A660PVF6-F1
#
_cell.length_a   1.000
_cell.length_b   1.000
_cell.length_c   1.000
_cell.angle_alpha   90.00
_cell.angle_beta   90.00
_cell.angle_gamma   90.00
#
_symmetry.space_group_name_H-M   'P 1'
#
loop_
_entity.id
_entity.type
_entity.pdbx_description
1 polymer ?
#
loop_
_entity_poly.entity_id
_entity_poly.type
_entity_poly.pdbx_seq_one_letter_code
_entity_poly.pdbx_strand_id
1 'polypeptide(L)'
;MCRIKSSSLLLSVFIVVLAIGTHADEPQFRVNSFIPEKFADMQLFVNGNFNLSGNNNNSDIIYSTEGSHPDRQSKDDNDRQSVSLSTQLKTRYETIPKYFHSGSSLRFKFNNSDRSSSRSYIKDFDYSNFEIIDQDEHNYEINFAQNIDAGLYTAKDFFMSLIGRANINYSEGTAESYELDSNSYFNDTYKFINIGHSLYNYDNSVEDYYIDAELLYGYGRVYNGVYAATAMYMIDELKKAGYIDKEPSYPQMIEMTDIIYQYRLKYYDDRRIHRIEALTAVGEYLQQQGLADDFGTGGQLIIQDVWDYFPRTSRYFGFKFRAGIGYNYVHRKRDGNSKNHYRSLDLRQEIADPEIIDTIYYNDNEYSTDYFNELDTKWPFISVRAEYYRPLNRKWQLNLNYQLQYYLDSKSS
;
A
#
# COMPACT_ATOMS: atom_id res chain seq x y z
N MET A 1 8.08 2.19 -38.46
CA MET A 1 6.68 2.43 -38.91
C MET A 1 5.75 1.63 -38.01
N CYS A 2 5.32 2.19 -36.88
CA CYS A 2 4.44 1.50 -35.92
C CYS A 2 3.00 1.97 -36.17
N ARG A 3 2.15 1.07 -36.68
CA ARG A 3 0.73 1.36 -36.94
C ARG A 3 -0.06 1.26 -35.64
N ILE A 4 -0.32 2.40 -35.00
CA ILE A 4 -1.31 2.51 -33.92
C ILE A 4 -2.70 2.54 -34.57
N LYS A 5 -3.35 1.38 -34.65
CA LYS A 5 -4.78 1.25 -35.01
C LYS A 5 -5.59 0.96 -33.74
N SER A 6 -5.80 1.97 -32.89
CA SER A 6 -6.74 1.86 -31.74
C SER A 6 -7.22 3.20 -31.16
N SER A 7 -6.90 4.34 -31.80
CA SER A 7 -7.17 5.68 -31.24
C SER A 7 -8.55 6.27 -31.58
N SER A 8 -9.32 5.68 -32.51
CA SER A 8 -10.62 6.25 -32.93
C SER A 8 -11.79 5.93 -32.00
N LEU A 9 -11.71 4.87 -31.19
CA LEU A 9 -12.83 4.41 -30.36
C LEU A 9 -12.85 5.07 -28.96
N LEU A 10 -11.69 5.54 -28.48
CA LEU A 10 -11.60 6.29 -27.22
C LEU A 10 -12.04 7.76 -27.35
N LEU A 11 -11.81 8.37 -28.52
CA LEU A 11 -12.16 9.78 -28.75
C LEU A 11 -13.69 9.97 -28.86
N SER A 12 -14.41 8.99 -29.40
CA SER A 12 -15.86 9.05 -29.57
C SER A 12 -16.65 8.91 -28.27
N VAL A 13 -16.14 8.16 -27.29
CA VAL A 13 -16.76 8.05 -25.94
C VAL A 13 -16.64 9.38 -25.18
N PHE A 14 -15.55 10.13 -25.36
CA PHE A 14 -15.33 11.41 -24.67
C PHE A 14 -16.27 12.53 -25.16
N ILE A 15 -16.63 12.53 -26.45
CA ILE A 15 -17.50 13.55 -27.06
C ILE A 15 -18.97 13.35 -26.66
N VAL A 16 -19.42 12.10 -26.48
CA VAL A 16 -20.82 11.80 -26.13
C VAL A 16 -21.18 12.21 -24.70
N VAL A 17 -20.23 12.20 -23.75
CA VAL A 17 -20.46 12.60 -22.35
C VAL A 17 -20.66 14.12 -22.20
N LEU A 18 -20.08 14.92 -23.10
CA LEU A 18 -20.20 16.39 -23.08
C LEU A 18 -21.55 16.91 -23.62
N ALA A 19 -22.34 16.07 -24.31
CA ALA A 19 -23.55 16.49 -25.01
C ALA A 19 -24.86 16.31 -24.21
N ILE A 20 -24.82 15.87 -22.96
CA ILE A 20 -26.05 15.67 -22.16
C ILE A 20 -26.53 17.02 -21.62
N GLY A 21 -27.47 17.60 -22.36
CA GLY A 21 -28.06 18.93 -22.20
C GLY A 21 -28.55 19.29 -20.80
N THR A 22 -28.39 20.58 -20.49
CA THR A 22 -28.95 21.26 -19.33
C THR A 22 -30.40 21.63 -19.64
N HIS A 23 -31.36 20.84 -19.14
CA HIS A 23 -32.73 21.32 -19.01
C HIS A 23 -32.80 22.30 -17.84
N ALA A 24 -33.28 23.50 -18.13
CA ALA A 24 -33.49 24.59 -17.18
C ALA A 24 -34.85 24.41 -16.48
N ASP A 25 -34.94 23.41 -15.62
CA ASP A 25 -35.93 23.42 -14.54
C ASP A 25 -35.39 24.28 -13.38
N GLU A 26 -36.28 24.80 -12.54
CA GLU A 26 -35.94 25.56 -11.33
C GLU A 26 -34.73 24.94 -10.60
N PRO A 27 -33.81 25.76 -10.02
CA PRO A 27 -32.56 25.26 -9.46
C PRO A 27 -32.82 24.39 -8.24
N GLN A 28 -33.10 23.11 -8.48
CA GLN A 28 -33.11 22.09 -7.45
C GLN A 28 -31.70 22.02 -6.87
N PHE A 29 -31.59 22.10 -5.54
CA PHE A 29 -30.31 21.95 -4.86
C PHE A 29 -29.72 20.57 -5.19
N ARG A 30 -28.48 20.57 -5.64
CA ARG A 30 -27.75 19.37 -6.04
C ARG A 30 -26.37 19.38 -5.39
N VAL A 31 -25.70 18.22 -5.44
CA VAL A 31 -24.33 18.07 -4.93
C VAL A 31 -23.35 19.09 -5.54
N ASN A 32 -23.58 19.49 -6.80
CA ASN A 32 -22.77 20.49 -7.51
C ASN A 32 -23.22 21.95 -7.30
N SER A 33 -24.19 22.20 -6.42
CA SER A 33 -24.68 23.55 -6.10
C SER A 33 -23.80 24.31 -5.11
N PHE A 34 -22.98 23.60 -4.32
CA PHE A 34 -22.11 24.19 -3.32
C PHE A 34 -20.64 24.04 -3.72
N ILE A 35 -19.96 25.17 -3.92
CA ILE A 35 -18.52 25.22 -4.17
C ILE A 35 -17.85 25.72 -2.88
N PRO A 36 -17.07 24.87 -2.21
CA PRO A 36 -16.35 25.27 -1.01
C PRO A 36 -15.26 26.29 -1.33
N GLU A 37 -15.12 27.33 -0.50
CA GLU A 37 -14.16 28.42 -0.77
C GLU A 37 -12.72 28.09 -0.36
N LYS A 38 -12.57 27.26 0.69
CA LYS A 38 -11.28 26.90 1.30
C LYS A 38 -11.28 25.48 1.90
N PHE A 39 -10.22 24.73 1.71
CA PHE A 39 -9.91 23.55 2.50
C PHE A 39 -8.55 23.72 3.13
N ALA A 40 -8.44 23.37 4.40
CA ALA A 40 -7.18 23.23 5.08
C ALA A 40 -7.35 22.09 6.08
N ASP A 41 -6.83 20.93 5.74
CA ASP A 41 -6.82 19.75 6.59
C ASP A 41 -5.43 19.12 6.63
N MET A 42 -5.06 18.68 7.83
CA MET A 42 -3.84 17.93 8.08
C MET A 42 -4.23 16.69 8.88
N GLN A 43 -3.86 15.52 8.38
CA GLN A 43 -4.14 14.24 9.01
C GLN A 43 -2.83 13.51 9.21
N LEU A 44 -2.49 13.23 10.47
CA LEU A 44 -1.36 12.39 10.84
C LEU A 44 -1.90 11.03 11.29
N PHE A 45 -1.53 9.98 10.57
CA PHE A 45 -1.80 8.60 10.93
C PHE A 45 -0.50 7.94 11.39
N VAL A 46 -0.52 7.35 12.57
CA VAL A 46 0.60 6.55 13.10
C VAL A 46 0.06 5.16 13.35
N ASN A 47 0.60 4.17 12.66
CA ASN A 47 0.24 2.76 12.79
C ASN A 47 1.50 1.95 13.07
N GLY A 48 1.51 1.17 14.15
CA GLY A 48 2.59 0.26 14.47
C GLY A 48 2.03 -1.12 14.75
N ASN A 49 2.71 -2.15 14.24
CA ASN A 49 2.41 -3.55 14.53
C ASN A 49 3.68 -4.23 15.02
N PHE A 50 3.54 -5.01 16.09
CA PHE A 50 4.60 -5.83 16.66
C PHE A 50 4.11 -7.28 16.68
N ASN A 51 4.82 -8.18 16.00
CA ASN A 51 4.46 -9.58 15.90
C ASN A 51 5.63 -10.44 16.39
N LEU A 52 5.35 -11.28 17.38
CA LEU A 52 6.22 -12.38 17.79
C LEU A 52 5.50 -13.67 17.48
N SER A 53 6.12 -14.55 16.72
CA SER A 53 5.58 -15.87 16.40
C SER A 53 6.70 -16.90 16.44
N GLY A 54 6.56 -17.90 17.30
CA GLY A 54 7.41 -19.09 17.31
C GLY A 54 6.57 -20.30 16.94
N ASN A 55 7.14 -21.20 16.15
CA ASN A 55 6.55 -22.51 15.90
C ASN A 55 7.57 -23.60 16.16
N ASN A 56 7.19 -24.55 17.00
CA ASN A 56 7.98 -25.74 17.30
C ASN A 56 7.21 -26.94 16.75
N ASN A 57 7.68 -27.47 15.62
CA ASN A 57 7.15 -28.68 15.03
C ASN A 57 8.11 -29.83 15.34
N ASN A 58 7.77 -30.61 16.37
CA ASN A 58 8.39 -31.91 16.57
C ASN A 58 7.52 -32.99 15.93
N SER A 59 8.06 -33.71 14.94
CA SER A 59 7.38 -34.86 14.35
C SER A 59 8.25 -36.10 14.52
N ASP A 60 7.90 -36.91 15.51
CA ASP A 60 8.40 -38.26 15.67
C ASP A 60 7.47 -39.20 14.90
N ILE A 61 7.86 -39.57 13.67
CA ILE A 61 7.13 -40.60 12.93
C ILE A 61 7.80 -41.93 13.22
N ILE A 62 7.37 -42.59 14.29
CA ILE A 62 7.81 -43.93 14.67
C ILE A 62 6.83 -44.94 14.05
N TYR A 63 7.23 -45.61 12.98
CA TYR A 63 6.43 -46.67 12.39
C TYR A 63 6.75 -48.01 13.07
N SER A 64 5.78 -48.62 13.74
CA SER A 64 5.95 -49.96 14.30
C SER A 64 5.45 -51.06 13.36
N THR A 65 6.38 -51.97 13.07
CA THR A 65 6.23 -53.40 12.72
C THR A 65 5.72 -53.82 11.33
N GLU A 66 6.56 -54.68 10.74
CA GLU A 66 6.35 -55.61 9.61
C GLU A 66 6.19 -55.01 8.21
N GLY A 67 7.30 -54.49 7.68
CA GLY A 67 7.47 -54.28 6.25
C GLY A 67 8.28 -53.03 5.90
N SER A 68 9.56 -52.98 6.31
CA SER A 68 10.63 -52.13 5.76
C SER A 68 10.21 -50.74 5.25
N HIS A 69 9.85 -49.85 6.18
CA HIS A 69 9.75 -48.43 5.89
C HIS A 69 10.56 -47.64 6.94
N PRO A 70 11.24 -46.56 6.50
CA PRO A 70 12.32 -45.92 7.25
C PRO A 70 11.83 -45.13 8.47
N ASP A 71 12.62 -45.17 9.54
CA ASP A 71 12.45 -44.29 10.70
C ASP A 71 12.91 -42.88 10.31
N ARG A 72 12.01 -41.90 10.46
CA ARG A 72 12.29 -40.48 10.22
C ARG A 72 11.93 -39.68 11.45
N GLN A 73 12.93 -39.06 12.06
CA GLN A 73 12.71 -38.04 13.08
C GLN A 73 13.05 -36.69 12.46
N SER A 74 12.15 -35.72 12.61
CA SER A 74 12.45 -34.33 12.27
C SER A 74 11.92 -33.40 13.32
N LYS A 75 12.78 -32.47 13.73
CA LYS A 75 12.45 -31.38 14.62
C LYS A 75 12.75 -30.09 13.88
N ASP A 76 11.73 -29.25 13.70
CA ASP A 76 11.86 -27.93 13.08
C ASP A 76 11.37 -26.87 14.08
N ASP A 77 12.30 -26.06 14.59
CA ASP A 77 12.04 -24.88 15.42
C ASP A 77 12.21 -23.62 14.54
N ASN A 78 11.24 -22.72 14.56
CA ASN A 78 11.26 -21.50 13.77
C ASN A 78 10.66 -20.34 14.58
N ASP A 79 11.53 -19.46 15.03
CA ASP A 79 11.19 -18.26 15.78
C ASP A 79 11.31 -17.06 14.86
N ARG A 80 10.23 -16.27 14.77
CA ARG A 80 10.16 -15.08 13.93
C ARG A 80 9.70 -13.90 14.75
N GLN A 81 10.48 -12.85 14.70
CA GLN A 81 10.16 -11.57 15.30
C GLN A 81 10.04 -10.54 14.18
N SER A 82 8.95 -9.80 14.14
CA SER A 82 8.82 -8.70 13.20
C SER A 82 8.22 -7.47 13.86
N VAL A 83 8.86 -6.33 13.61
CA VAL A 83 8.42 -5.03 14.07
C VAL A 83 8.19 -4.19 12.83
N SER A 84 7.01 -3.59 12.72
CA SER A 84 6.71 -2.64 11.66
C SER A 84 6.12 -1.38 12.23
N LEU A 85 6.72 -0.24 11.90
CA LEU A 85 6.23 1.08 12.26
C LEU A 85 5.95 1.84 10.97
N SER A 86 4.78 2.45 10.87
CA SER A 86 4.42 3.27 9.73
C SER A 86 3.77 4.57 10.17
N THR A 87 4.24 5.67 9.61
CA THR A 87 3.67 7.00 9.81
C THR A 87 3.26 7.55 8.46
N GLN A 88 2.03 8.04 8.35
CA GLN A 88 1.51 8.68 7.17
C GLN A 88 1.00 10.08 7.51
N LEU A 89 1.57 11.10 6.88
CA LEU A 89 1.10 12.48 6.95
C LEU A 89 0.37 12.80 5.64
N LYS A 90 -0.87 13.26 5.73
CA LYS A 90 -1.62 13.82 4.60
C LYS A 90 -1.94 15.27 4.89
N THR A 91 -1.59 16.15 3.98
CA THR A 91 -1.89 17.58 4.05
C THR A 91 -2.66 17.96 2.82
N ARG A 92 -3.79 18.62 2.98
CA ARG A 92 -4.54 19.22 1.89
C ARG A 92 -4.85 20.66 2.23
N TYR A 93 -4.52 21.53 1.29
CA TYR A 93 -4.81 22.95 1.35
C TYR A 93 -5.33 23.36 -0.02
N GLU A 94 -6.55 23.86 -0.10
CA GLU A 94 -7.20 24.23 -1.35
C GLU A 94 -7.93 25.54 -1.13
N THR A 95 -7.85 26.45 -2.09
CA THR A 95 -8.64 27.67 -2.14
C THR A 95 -9.03 27.92 -3.59
N ILE A 96 -9.92 28.87 -3.84
CA ILE A 96 -10.27 29.27 -5.21
C ILE A 96 -8.99 29.56 -6.06
N PRO A 97 -7.96 30.30 -5.60
CA PRO A 97 -6.79 30.55 -6.44
C PRO A 97 -5.72 29.45 -6.44
N LYS A 98 -5.62 28.57 -5.44
CA LYS A 98 -4.49 27.64 -5.33
C LYS A 98 -4.85 26.33 -4.65
N TYR A 99 -4.13 25.27 -4.95
CA TYR A 99 -4.25 24.01 -4.23
C TYR A 99 -2.87 23.39 -3.97
N PHE A 100 -2.79 22.61 -2.90
CA PHE A 100 -1.63 21.89 -2.44
C PHE A 100 -2.08 20.62 -1.72
N HIS A 101 -1.79 19.48 -2.30
CA HIS A 101 -1.99 18.18 -1.71
C HIS A 101 -0.62 17.54 -1.51
N SER A 102 -0.34 17.10 -0.30
CA SER A 102 0.89 16.41 0.05
C SER A 102 0.56 15.15 0.83
N GLY A 103 1.26 14.06 0.52
CA GLY A 103 1.23 12.83 1.28
C GLY A 103 2.65 12.37 1.51
N SER A 104 2.99 12.06 2.74
CA SER A 104 4.27 11.48 3.13
C SER A 104 3.98 10.19 3.87
N SER A 105 4.67 9.10 3.54
CA SER A 105 4.65 7.89 4.33
C SER A 105 6.06 7.42 4.60
N LEU A 106 6.35 7.12 5.87
CA LEU A 106 7.57 6.48 6.30
C LEU A 106 7.18 5.13 6.90
N ARG A 107 7.81 4.06 6.43
CA ARG A 107 7.65 2.71 6.97
C ARG A 107 9.02 2.18 7.33
N PHE A 108 9.14 1.69 8.55
CA PHE A 108 10.25 0.91 9.05
C PHE A 108 9.76 -0.51 9.29
N LYS A 109 10.52 -1.51 8.83
CA LYS A 109 10.26 -2.91 9.11
C LYS A 109 11.57 -3.55 9.54
N PHE A 110 11.52 -4.32 10.62
CA PHE A 110 12.60 -5.17 11.08
C PHE A 110 12.05 -6.58 11.18
N ASN A 111 12.75 -7.56 10.62
CA ASN A 111 12.45 -8.97 10.75
C ASN A 111 13.72 -9.65 11.26
N ASN A 112 13.55 -10.48 12.29
CA ASN A 112 14.53 -11.46 12.70
C ASN A 112 13.87 -12.83 12.58
N SER A 113 14.58 -13.80 12.03
CA SER A 113 14.14 -15.19 12.04
C SER A 113 15.28 -16.14 12.36
N ASP A 114 15.07 -16.90 13.42
CA ASP A 114 15.90 -18.01 13.84
C ASP A 114 15.21 -19.31 13.44
N ARG A 115 15.87 -20.15 12.67
CA ARG A 115 15.38 -21.46 12.28
C ARG A 115 16.42 -22.50 12.63
N SER A 116 16.03 -23.48 13.43
CA SER A 116 16.81 -24.69 13.67
C SER A 116 16.02 -25.88 13.18
N SER A 117 16.64 -26.73 12.38
CA SER A 117 16.06 -27.99 11.96
C SER A 117 17.05 -29.11 12.11
N SER A 118 16.61 -30.22 12.68
CA SER A 118 17.37 -31.46 12.69
C SER A 118 16.53 -32.57 12.09
N ARG A 119 17.17 -33.37 11.24
CA ARG A 119 16.55 -34.48 10.52
C ARG A 119 17.47 -35.67 10.65
N SER A 120 16.90 -36.79 11.08
CA SER A 120 17.56 -38.08 11.01
C SER A 120 16.69 -39.03 10.22
N TYR A 121 17.35 -39.81 9.38
CA TYR A 121 16.70 -40.73 8.49
C TYR A 121 17.53 -42.00 8.38
N ILE A 122 16.92 -43.13 8.73
CA ILE A 122 17.55 -44.45 8.59
C ILE A 122 16.77 -45.21 7.52
N LYS A 123 17.46 -45.58 6.43
CA LYS A 123 16.90 -46.37 5.34
C LYS A 123 17.56 -47.74 5.35
N ASP A 124 16.80 -48.75 5.78
CA ASP A 124 17.28 -50.13 5.94
C ASP A 124 18.47 -50.23 6.92
N PHE A 125 19.12 -51.40 7.01
CA PHE A 125 20.28 -51.59 7.89
C PHE A 125 21.55 -50.89 7.39
N ASP A 126 21.53 -50.44 6.14
CA ASP A 126 22.75 -50.09 5.40
C ASP A 126 22.90 -48.58 5.13
N TYR A 127 21.93 -47.73 5.48
CA TYR A 127 22.03 -46.29 5.23
C TYR A 127 21.44 -45.45 6.36
N SER A 128 22.22 -44.48 6.83
CA SER A 128 21.75 -43.45 7.76
C SER A 128 22.20 -42.06 7.31
N ASN A 129 21.30 -41.10 7.33
CA ASN A 129 21.59 -39.68 7.13
C ASN A 129 21.17 -38.91 8.40
N PHE A 130 22.02 -37.97 8.81
CA PHE A 130 21.75 -37.00 9.85
C PHE A 130 22.12 -35.60 9.36
N GLU A 131 21.15 -34.69 9.39
CA GLU A 131 21.27 -33.31 8.92
C GLU A 131 20.84 -32.36 10.06
N ILE A 132 21.69 -31.37 10.39
CA ILE A 132 21.31 -30.21 11.21
C ILE A 132 21.49 -28.98 10.34
N ILE A 133 20.46 -28.13 10.29
CA ILE A 133 20.52 -26.80 9.69
C ILE A 133 20.10 -25.79 10.75
N ASP A 134 21.01 -24.90 11.10
CA ASP A 134 20.72 -23.69 11.86
C ASP A 134 20.83 -22.48 10.92
N GLN A 135 19.86 -21.58 10.97
CA GLN A 135 19.80 -20.40 10.12
C GLN A 135 19.32 -19.20 10.95
N ASP A 136 20.07 -18.12 10.93
CA ASP A 136 19.71 -16.84 11.52
C ASP A 136 19.64 -15.80 10.40
N GLU A 137 18.51 -15.10 10.26
CA GLU A 137 18.28 -14.10 9.23
C GLU A 137 17.75 -12.80 9.84
N HIS A 138 18.52 -11.72 9.65
CA HIS A 138 18.14 -10.36 10.02
C HIS A 138 17.83 -9.59 8.75
N ASN A 139 16.72 -8.85 8.72
CA ASN A 139 16.37 -7.99 7.60
C ASN A 139 15.71 -6.71 8.10
N TYR A 140 16.22 -5.56 7.68
CA TYR A 140 15.61 -4.27 7.96
C TYR A 140 15.31 -3.52 6.67
N GLU A 141 14.16 -2.86 6.64
CA GLU A 141 13.62 -2.15 5.47
C GLU A 141 13.13 -0.77 5.91
N ILE A 142 13.56 0.27 5.19
CA ILE A 142 13.10 1.65 5.32
C ILE A 142 12.50 2.05 3.98
N ASN A 143 11.21 2.40 3.98
CA ASN A 143 10.49 2.88 2.81
C ASN A 143 9.96 4.28 3.12
N PHE A 144 10.43 5.26 2.36
CA PHE A 144 9.92 6.63 2.39
C PHE A 144 9.24 6.92 1.04
N ALA A 145 7.98 7.34 1.09
CA ALA A 145 7.27 7.80 -0.09
C ALA A 145 6.70 9.21 0.14
N GLN A 146 6.89 10.08 -0.84
CA GLN A 146 6.36 11.44 -0.87
C GLN A 146 5.56 11.62 -2.15
N ASN A 147 4.38 12.21 -2.04
CA ASN A 147 3.60 12.70 -3.16
C ASN A 147 3.21 14.16 -2.92
N ILE A 148 3.27 14.99 -3.96
CA ILE A 148 2.89 16.39 -3.96
C ILE A 148 2.09 16.65 -5.24
N ASP A 149 0.95 17.33 -5.14
CA ASP A 149 0.19 17.89 -6.26
C ASP A 149 -0.18 19.32 -5.87
N ALA A 150 0.48 20.29 -6.48
CA ALA A 150 0.31 21.70 -6.18
C ALA A 150 -0.05 22.47 -7.45
N GLY A 151 -0.89 23.49 -7.36
CA GLY A 151 -1.24 24.30 -8.51
C GLY A 151 -1.78 25.68 -8.18
N LEU A 152 -1.72 26.55 -9.18
CA LEU A 152 -2.16 27.94 -9.14
C LEU A 152 -3.11 28.20 -10.31
N TYR A 153 -4.32 28.66 -10.02
CA TYR A 153 -5.29 29.11 -11.00
C TYR A 153 -5.03 30.57 -11.36
N THR A 154 -4.85 30.88 -12.64
CA THR A 154 -4.48 32.23 -13.10
C THR A 154 -5.61 32.93 -13.85
N ALA A 155 -6.48 32.17 -14.55
CA ALA A 155 -7.60 32.73 -15.30
C ALA A 155 -8.86 31.86 -15.14
N LYS A 156 -9.61 32.09 -14.06
CA LYS A 156 -10.76 31.28 -13.63
C LYS A 156 -10.37 29.81 -13.44
N ASP A 157 -10.59 28.99 -14.46
CA ASP A 157 -10.37 27.55 -14.43
C ASP A 157 -9.06 27.13 -15.10
N PHE A 158 -8.33 28.06 -15.73
CA PHE A 158 -6.99 27.78 -16.23
C PHE A 158 -5.98 27.77 -15.07
N PHE A 159 -5.11 26.76 -15.05
CA PHE A 159 -4.10 26.59 -14.00
C PHE A 159 -2.77 26.04 -14.51
N MET A 160 -1.74 26.25 -13.70
CA MET A 160 -0.47 25.55 -13.79
C MET A 160 -0.31 24.68 -12.54
N SER A 161 0.22 23.46 -12.70
CA SER A 161 0.41 22.52 -11.60
C SER A 161 1.75 21.80 -11.67
N LEU A 162 2.28 21.47 -10.49
CA LEU A 162 3.42 20.61 -10.27
C LEU A 162 2.95 19.33 -9.58
N ILE A 163 3.28 18.18 -10.13
CA ILE A 163 3.10 16.88 -9.47
C ILE A 163 4.50 16.33 -9.19
N GLY A 164 4.80 16.00 -7.94
CA GLY A 164 6.04 15.36 -7.54
C GLY A 164 5.76 14.04 -6.82
N ARG A 165 6.50 12.99 -7.14
CA ARG A 165 6.46 11.71 -6.45
C ARG A 165 7.89 11.25 -6.21
N ALA A 166 8.23 10.92 -4.97
CA ALA A 166 9.50 10.32 -4.62
C ALA A 166 9.24 9.06 -3.80
N ASN A 167 9.99 7.99 -4.08
CA ASN A 167 9.98 6.78 -3.30
C ASN A 167 11.42 6.31 -3.12
N ILE A 168 11.80 6.09 -1.87
CA ILE A 168 13.13 5.66 -1.46
C ILE A 168 12.93 4.41 -0.63
N ASN A 169 13.45 3.29 -1.11
CA ASN A 169 13.45 2.03 -0.40
C ASN A 169 14.88 1.62 -0.16
N TYR A 170 15.19 1.34 1.09
CA TYR A 170 16.43 0.72 1.49
C TYR A 170 16.08 -0.56 2.21
N SER A 171 16.68 -1.66 1.82
CA SER A 171 16.62 -2.89 2.62
C SER A 171 17.99 -3.51 2.69
N GLU A 172 18.36 -3.97 3.87
CA GLU A 172 19.57 -4.77 4.06
C GLU A 172 19.24 -5.97 4.93
N GLY A 173 19.82 -7.09 4.56
CA GLY A 173 19.65 -8.33 5.27
C GLY A 173 20.94 -9.13 5.33
N THR A 174 21.09 -9.85 6.42
CA THR A 174 22.19 -10.77 6.65
C THR A 174 21.60 -12.11 7.03
N ALA A 175 22.10 -13.18 6.45
CA ALA A 175 21.73 -14.54 6.80
C ALA A 175 23.00 -15.36 7.04
N GLU A 176 23.05 -16.02 8.20
CA GLU A 176 24.05 -17.03 8.51
C GLU A 176 23.34 -18.38 8.54
N SER A 177 23.89 -19.37 7.88
CA SER A 177 23.40 -20.74 7.93
C SER A 177 24.56 -21.70 8.17
N TYR A 178 24.38 -22.55 9.16
CA TYR A 178 25.27 -23.65 9.48
C TYR A 178 24.56 -24.96 9.14
N GLU A 179 25.22 -25.80 8.36
CA GLU A 179 24.74 -27.12 8.00
C GLU A 179 25.76 -28.17 8.44
N LEU A 180 25.30 -29.20 9.12
CA LEU A 180 26.05 -30.40 9.42
C LEU A 180 25.32 -31.60 8.82
N ASP A 181 25.95 -32.25 7.85
CA ASP A 181 25.44 -33.48 7.25
C ASP A 181 26.38 -34.64 7.60
N SER A 182 25.80 -35.79 7.95
CA SER A 182 26.52 -37.03 8.19
C SER A 182 25.76 -38.16 7.52
N ASN A 183 26.39 -38.74 6.51
CA ASN A 183 25.89 -39.88 5.78
C ASN A 183 26.75 -41.10 6.10
N SER A 184 26.12 -42.19 6.53
CA SER A 184 26.78 -43.49 6.62
C SER A 184 26.10 -44.48 5.69
N TYR A 185 26.90 -45.23 4.95
CA TYR A 185 26.44 -46.24 4.02
C TYR A 185 27.27 -47.52 4.14
N PHE A 186 26.60 -48.66 4.16
CA PHE A 186 27.19 -49.98 4.18
C PHE A 186 26.93 -50.66 2.84
N ASN A 187 27.96 -51.31 2.30
CA ASN A 187 27.78 -52.34 1.30
C ASN A 187 28.53 -53.61 1.74
N ASP A 188 28.43 -54.68 0.96
CA ASP A 188 29.02 -55.99 1.31
C ASP A 188 30.54 -55.96 1.56
N THR A 189 31.25 -54.91 1.15
CA THR A 189 32.72 -54.84 1.19
C THR A 189 33.24 -53.70 2.07
N TYR A 190 32.52 -52.59 2.17
CA TYR A 190 32.98 -51.36 2.79
C TYR A 190 31.89 -50.70 3.63
N LYS A 191 32.33 -50.05 4.70
CA LYS A 191 31.57 -49.03 5.42
C LYS A 191 32.09 -47.65 5.01
N PHE A 192 31.19 -46.80 4.53
CA PHE A 192 31.45 -45.40 4.20
C PHE A 192 30.82 -44.49 5.24
N ILE A 193 31.57 -43.50 5.71
CA ILE A 193 31.07 -42.42 6.55
C ILE A 193 31.55 -41.11 5.92
N ASN A 194 30.62 -40.27 5.49
CA ASN A 194 30.87 -38.90 5.05
C ASN A 194 30.32 -37.97 6.13
N ILE A 195 31.17 -37.08 6.65
CA ILE A 195 30.75 -36.00 7.54
C ILE A 195 31.11 -34.70 6.85
N GLY A 196 30.09 -33.92 6.48
CA GLY A 196 30.23 -32.61 5.87
C GLY A 196 29.76 -31.51 6.80
N HIS A 197 30.47 -30.40 6.83
CA HIS A 197 29.97 -29.16 7.42
C HIS A 197 30.04 -28.02 6.42
N SER A 198 28.99 -27.22 6.35
CA SER A 198 28.91 -26.01 5.54
C SER A 198 28.59 -24.83 6.44
N LEU A 199 29.30 -23.71 6.23
CA LEU A 199 28.96 -22.42 6.82
C LEU A 199 28.73 -21.44 5.69
N TYR A 200 27.48 -21.03 5.54
CA TYR A 200 27.03 -20.10 4.53
C TYR A 200 26.70 -18.75 5.18
N ASN A 201 27.40 -17.71 4.78
CA ASN A 201 27.09 -16.33 5.16
C ASN A 201 26.61 -15.58 3.92
N TYR A 202 25.56 -14.79 4.06
CA TYR A 202 24.99 -13.99 2.98
C TYR A 202 24.62 -12.61 3.50
N ASP A 203 25.20 -11.58 2.89
CA ASP A 203 24.85 -10.19 3.14
C ASP A 203 24.24 -9.63 1.87
N ASN A 204 23.11 -8.93 1.98
CA ASN A 204 22.52 -8.21 0.87
C ASN A 204 22.08 -6.81 1.25
N SER A 205 22.19 -5.90 0.29
CA SER A 205 21.59 -4.57 0.36
C SER A 205 20.89 -4.27 -0.96
N VAL A 206 19.76 -3.58 -0.86
CA VAL A 206 18.97 -3.08 -1.98
C VAL A 206 18.67 -1.62 -1.72
N GLU A 207 19.01 -0.78 -2.69
CA GLU A 207 18.70 0.64 -2.71
C GLU A 207 17.87 0.93 -3.97
N ASP A 208 16.61 1.31 -3.77
CA ASP A 208 15.72 1.72 -4.86
C ASP A 208 15.28 3.17 -4.66
N TYR A 209 15.58 4.00 -5.65
CA TYR A 209 15.15 5.40 -5.70
C TYR A 209 14.29 5.62 -6.93
N TYR A 210 13.10 6.18 -6.72
CA TYR A 210 12.19 6.60 -7.77
C TYR A 210 11.84 8.06 -7.55
N ILE A 211 12.06 8.91 -8.54
CA ILE A 211 11.66 10.32 -8.55
C ILE A 211 10.90 10.60 -9.83
N ASP A 212 9.72 11.20 -9.71
CA ASP A 212 8.85 11.60 -10.81
C ASP A 212 8.39 13.04 -10.56
N ALA A 213 8.55 13.89 -11.56
CA ALA A 213 8.14 15.29 -11.48
C ALA A 213 7.46 15.69 -12.79
N GLU A 214 6.27 16.30 -12.71
CA GLU A 214 5.50 16.76 -13.87
C GLU A 214 5.13 18.23 -13.70
N LEU A 215 5.40 19.04 -14.72
CA LEU A 215 4.93 20.41 -14.84
C LEU A 215 3.84 20.46 -15.91
N LEU A 216 2.63 20.84 -15.50
CA LEU A 216 1.43 20.70 -16.31
C LEU A 216 0.66 22.01 -16.36
N TYR A 217 0.05 22.31 -17.50
CA TYR A 217 -0.97 23.33 -17.65
C TYR A 217 -2.32 22.66 -17.83
N GLY A 218 -3.38 23.27 -17.30
CA GLY A 218 -4.69 22.64 -17.28
C GLY A 218 -5.84 23.60 -17.30
N TYR A 219 -7.02 23.03 -17.49
CA TYR A 219 -8.30 23.72 -17.45
C TYR A 219 -9.32 22.88 -16.68
N GLY A 220 -10.11 23.56 -15.86
CA GLY A 220 -11.19 22.97 -15.08
C GLY A 220 -10.81 22.70 -13.63
N ARG A 221 -11.81 22.32 -12.84
CA ARG A 221 -11.74 22.07 -11.39
C ARG A 221 -12.58 20.86 -11.01
N VAL A 222 -12.15 20.18 -9.97
CA VAL A 222 -12.92 19.11 -9.31
C VAL A 222 -13.13 19.53 -7.87
N TYR A 223 -14.37 19.50 -7.42
CA TYR A 223 -14.75 19.94 -6.08
C TYR A 223 -15.24 18.75 -5.24
N ASN A 224 -15.06 18.88 -3.93
CA ASN A 224 -15.59 17.93 -2.96
C ASN A 224 -17.07 18.25 -2.68
N GLY A 225 -17.97 17.38 -3.15
CA GLY A 225 -19.42 17.50 -2.96
C GLY A 225 -19.95 16.82 -1.70
N VAL A 226 -19.07 16.34 -0.81
CA VAL A 226 -19.47 15.63 0.42
C VAL A 226 -20.41 16.46 1.29
N TYR A 227 -20.15 17.76 1.47
CA TYR A 227 -20.94 18.63 2.35
C TYR A 227 -22.38 18.81 1.85
N ALA A 228 -22.55 19.14 0.57
CA ALA A 228 -23.87 19.26 -0.05
C ALA A 228 -24.60 17.92 -0.04
N ALA A 229 -23.89 16.81 -0.29
CA ALA A 229 -24.48 15.48 -0.20
C ALA A 229 -24.97 15.18 1.23
N THR A 230 -24.18 15.48 2.26
CA THR A 230 -24.57 15.32 3.67
C THR A 230 -25.82 16.14 3.99
N ALA A 231 -25.89 17.42 3.59
CA ALA A 231 -27.08 18.25 3.77
C ALA A 231 -28.32 17.62 3.12
N MET A 232 -28.20 17.17 1.87
CA MET A 232 -29.29 16.50 1.14
C MET A 232 -29.75 15.20 1.83
N TYR A 233 -28.82 14.43 2.41
CA TYR A 233 -29.17 13.24 3.16
C TYR A 233 -29.87 13.56 4.48
N MET A 234 -29.44 14.61 5.18
CA MET A 234 -30.04 15.01 6.45
C MET A 234 -31.51 15.38 6.26
N ILE A 235 -31.80 16.24 5.28
CA ILE A 235 -33.17 16.66 4.99
C ILE A 235 -34.04 15.47 4.57
N ASP A 236 -33.52 14.57 3.75
CA ASP A 236 -34.28 13.40 3.28
C ASP A 236 -34.65 12.44 4.42
N GLU A 237 -33.71 12.14 5.31
CA GLU A 237 -33.97 11.22 6.43
C GLU A 237 -34.87 11.87 7.48
N LEU A 238 -34.69 13.16 7.77
CA LEU A 238 -35.58 13.90 8.66
C LEU A 238 -37.01 13.98 8.09
N LYS A 239 -37.15 14.20 6.78
CA LYS A 239 -38.44 14.20 6.09
C LYS A 239 -39.11 12.83 6.12
N LYS A 240 -38.36 11.75 5.83
CA LYS A 240 -38.89 10.37 5.90
C LYS A 240 -39.38 10.00 7.30
N ALA A 241 -38.72 10.52 8.33
CA ALA A 241 -39.09 10.31 9.72
C ALA A 241 -40.19 11.27 10.22
N GLY A 242 -40.66 12.21 9.39
CA GLY A 242 -41.73 13.15 9.75
C GLY A 242 -41.29 14.29 10.67
N TYR A 243 -40.00 14.60 10.73
CA TYR A 243 -39.47 15.75 11.49
C TYR A 243 -39.42 17.05 10.67
N ILE A 244 -39.54 16.96 9.35
CA ILE A 244 -39.57 18.09 8.43
C ILE A 244 -40.74 17.92 7.47
N ASP A 245 -41.67 18.87 7.48
CA ASP A 245 -42.86 18.84 6.63
C ASP A 245 -42.68 19.65 5.33
N LYS A 246 -41.75 20.60 5.33
CA LYS A 246 -41.52 21.54 4.22
C LYS A 246 -40.17 21.30 3.55
N GLU A 247 -40.15 21.27 2.22
CA GLU A 247 -38.89 21.22 1.47
C GLU A 247 -38.10 22.52 1.67
N PRO A 248 -36.82 22.46 2.07
CA PRO A 248 -36.00 23.65 2.21
C PRO A 248 -35.80 24.34 0.85
N SER A 249 -35.79 25.66 0.87
CA SER A 249 -35.46 26.45 -0.32
C SER A 249 -33.97 26.31 -0.68
N TYR A 250 -33.62 26.64 -1.93
CA TYR A 250 -32.23 26.61 -2.39
C TYR A 250 -31.27 27.41 -1.49
N PRO A 251 -31.58 28.66 -1.07
CA PRO A 251 -30.73 29.41 -0.14
C PRO A 251 -30.57 28.70 1.21
N GLN A 252 -31.63 28.10 1.74
CA GLN A 252 -31.58 27.38 3.01
C GLN A 252 -30.68 26.14 2.93
N MET A 253 -30.71 25.42 1.80
CA MET A 253 -29.80 24.30 1.58
C MET A 253 -28.34 24.73 1.46
N ILE A 254 -28.06 25.88 0.82
CA ILE A 254 -26.71 26.43 0.72
C ILE A 254 -26.17 26.79 2.10
N GLU A 255 -26.95 27.48 2.91
CA GLU A 255 -26.54 27.91 4.26
C GLU A 255 -26.37 26.73 5.21
N MET A 256 -27.27 25.74 5.18
CA MET A 256 -27.07 24.47 5.90
C MET A 256 -25.77 23.76 5.49
N THR A 257 -25.49 23.75 4.18
CA THR A 257 -24.27 23.13 3.65
C THR A 257 -23.02 23.89 4.12
N ASP A 258 -23.08 25.22 4.19
CA ASP A 258 -22.00 26.03 4.72
C ASP A 258 -21.76 25.73 6.20
N ILE A 259 -22.80 25.64 7.03
CA ILE A 259 -22.67 25.23 8.44
C ILE A 259 -21.95 23.89 8.56
N ILE A 260 -22.40 22.87 7.80
CA ILE A 260 -21.75 21.54 7.78
C ILE A 260 -20.28 21.67 7.38
N TYR A 261 -20.00 22.45 6.34
CA TYR A 261 -18.64 22.68 5.83
C TYR A 261 -17.73 23.38 6.85
N GLN A 262 -18.19 24.45 7.50
CA GLN A 262 -17.43 25.19 8.52
C GLN A 262 -17.09 24.28 9.71
N TYR A 263 -18.05 23.53 10.22
CA TYR A 263 -17.80 22.61 11.33
C TYR A 263 -16.87 21.46 10.93
N ARG A 264 -16.99 20.92 9.72
CA ARG A 264 -16.06 19.86 9.26
C ARG A 264 -14.60 20.31 9.15
N LEU A 265 -14.35 21.62 9.00
CA LEU A 265 -13.00 22.19 8.89
C LEU A 265 -12.49 22.84 10.17
N LYS A 266 -13.36 23.06 11.16
CA LYS A 266 -12.98 23.69 12.42
C LYS A 266 -12.01 22.77 13.16
N TYR A 267 -10.86 23.31 13.56
CA TYR A 267 -9.92 22.62 14.45
C TYR A 267 -10.57 22.44 15.84
N TYR A 268 -10.32 21.30 16.47
CA TYR A 268 -10.83 21.00 17.81
C TYR A 268 -9.82 20.16 18.60
N ASP A 269 -9.74 20.42 19.90
CA ASP A 269 -8.95 19.61 20.83
C ASP A 269 -9.75 18.39 21.33
N ASP A 270 -11.07 18.55 21.53
CA ASP A 270 -11.99 17.48 21.94
C ASP A 270 -13.01 17.16 20.84
N ARG A 271 -12.88 15.96 20.25
CA ARG A 271 -13.79 15.47 19.20
C ARG A 271 -15.24 15.37 19.65
N ARG A 272 -15.49 15.08 20.94
CA ARG A 272 -16.85 14.90 21.48
C ARG A 272 -17.56 16.25 21.57
N ILE A 273 -16.91 17.26 22.15
CA ILE A 273 -17.46 18.62 22.28
C ILE A 273 -17.70 19.21 20.89
N HIS A 274 -16.71 19.13 20.00
CA HIS A 274 -16.85 19.62 18.64
C HIS A 274 -18.03 19.00 17.89
N ARG A 275 -18.23 17.68 18.06
CA ARG A 275 -19.37 16.97 17.49
C ARG A 275 -20.69 17.49 18.05
N ILE A 276 -20.79 17.69 19.37
CA ILE A 276 -22.01 18.26 19.98
C ILE A 276 -22.30 19.63 19.39
N GLU A 277 -21.31 20.52 19.32
CA GLU A 277 -21.48 21.86 18.72
C GLU A 277 -21.97 21.78 17.27
N ALA A 278 -21.38 20.89 16.46
CA ALA A 278 -21.75 20.74 15.05
C ALA A 278 -23.20 20.26 14.87
N LEU A 279 -23.61 19.24 15.63
CA LEU A 279 -24.97 18.70 15.56
C LEU A 279 -26.00 19.70 16.09
N THR A 280 -25.68 20.39 17.19
CA THR A 280 -26.52 21.45 17.75
C THR A 280 -26.71 22.59 16.75
N ALA A 281 -25.64 23.07 16.11
CA ALA A 281 -25.72 24.16 15.14
C ALA A 281 -26.61 23.81 13.94
N VAL A 282 -26.53 22.58 13.43
CA VAL A 282 -27.42 22.11 12.36
C VAL A 282 -28.87 22.04 12.84
N GLY A 283 -29.12 21.50 14.03
CA GLY A 283 -30.47 21.42 14.61
C GLY A 283 -31.08 22.80 14.85
N GLU A 284 -30.35 23.71 15.50
CA GLU A 284 -30.77 25.10 15.74
C GLU A 284 -31.06 25.83 14.43
N TYR A 285 -30.21 25.63 13.41
CA TYR A 285 -30.44 26.22 12.10
C TYR A 285 -31.77 25.79 11.49
N LEU A 286 -32.06 24.48 11.49
CA LEU A 286 -33.31 23.97 10.92
C LEU A 286 -34.55 24.48 11.68
N GLN A 287 -34.45 24.62 13.01
CA GLN A 287 -35.52 25.21 13.84
C GLN A 287 -35.72 26.70 13.54
N GLN A 288 -34.63 27.48 13.51
CA GLN A 288 -34.67 28.92 13.23
C GLN A 288 -35.28 29.23 11.85
N GLN A 289 -35.05 28.37 10.87
CA GLN A 289 -35.61 28.48 9.53
C GLN A 289 -37.07 28.00 9.40
N GLY A 290 -37.68 27.55 10.50
CA GLY A 290 -39.04 27.01 10.52
C GLY A 290 -39.21 25.75 9.66
N LEU A 291 -38.13 24.96 9.53
CA LEU A 291 -38.17 23.68 8.82
C LEU A 291 -38.59 22.53 9.75
N ALA A 292 -38.44 22.71 11.07
CA ALA A 292 -38.88 21.79 12.11
C ALA A 292 -39.26 22.57 13.37
N ASP A 293 -40.31 22.12 14.07
CA ASP A 293 -40.81 22.77 15.30
C ASP A 293 -40.03 22.32 16.54
N ASP A 294 -39.82 21.01 16.72
CA ASP A 294 -38.93 20.40 17.71
C ASP A 294 -38.49 19.01 17.25
N PHE A 295 -37.18 18.78 17.18
CA PHE A 295 -36.62 17.49 16.74
C PHE A 295 -36.75 16.39 17.81
N GLY A 296 -36.90 16.78 19.08
CA GLY A 296 -36.72 15.87 20.21
C GLY A 296 -35.40 15.07 20.11
N THR A 297 -35.32 13.95 20.82
CA THR A 297 -34.14 13.08 20.76
C THR A 297 -34.03 12.34 19.42
N GLY A 298 -35.15 12.00 18.79
CA GLY A 298 -35.15 11.20 17.56
C GLY A 298 -34.60 11.95 16.35
N GLY A 299 -34.99 13.21 16.13
CA GLY A 299 -34.44 14.02 15.04
C GLY A 299 -32.94 14.29 15.21
N GLN A 300 -32.50 14.50 16.45
CA GLN A 300 -31.06 14.65 16.76
C GLN A 300 -30.27 13.38 16.45
N LEU A 301 -30.81 12.19 16.76
CA LEU A 301 -30.18 10.92 16.40
C LEU A 301 -30.09 10.73 14.87
N ILE A 302 -31.08 11.20 14.10
CA ILE A 302 -31.02 11.14 12.62
C ILE A 302 -29.93 12.07 12.09
N ILE A 303 -29.86 13.32 12.56
CA ILE A 303 -28.80 14.26 12.18
C ILE A 303 -27.43 13.65 12.52
N GLN A 304 -27.32 13.03 13.69
CA GLN A 304 -26.12 12.34 14.15
C GLN A 304 -25.73 11.16 13.23
N ASP A 305 -26.69 10.31 12.86
CA ASP A 305 -26.46 9.15 11.98
C ASP A 305 -26.01 9.60 10.59
N VAL A 306 -26.67 10.61 10.03
CA VAL A 306 -26.28 11.17 8.74
C VAL A 306 -24.91 11.83 8.79
N TRP A 307 -24.59 12.55 9.87
CA TRP A 307 -23.26 13.15 10.05
C TRP A 307 -22.15 12.10 10.10
N ASP A 308 -22.37 10.97 10.76
CA ASP A 308 -21.32 9.96 10.92
C ASP A 308 -21.15 9.07 9.69
N TYR A 309 -22.27 8.67 9.07
CA TYR A 309 -22.26 7.59 8.09
C TYR A 309 -22.50 8.06 6.65
N PHE A 310 -22.86 9.34 6.43
CA PHE A 310 -23.16 9.85 5.10
C PHE A 310 -22.29 11.05 4.68
N PRO A 311 -21.96 11.14 3.38
CA PRO A 311 -22.18 10.11 2.35
C PRO A 311 -21.24 8.91 2.57
N ARG A 312 -21.77 7.68 2.39
CA ARG A 312 -21.00 6.41 2.49
C ARG A 312 -19.86 6.30 1.48
N THR A 313 -19.85 7.15 0.46
CA THR A 313 -18.86 7.18 -0.62
C THR A 313 -18.43 8.63 -0.84
N SER A 314 -17.15 8.86 -1.12
CA SER A 314 -16.64 10.19 -1.49
C SER A 314 -17.40 10.74 -2.69
N ARG A 315 -17.90 11.98 -2.56
CA ARG A 315 -18.66 12.67 -3.60
C ARG A 315 -17.81 13.77 -4.21
N TYR A 316 -17.65 13.73 -5.52
CA TYR A 316 -16.91 14.75 -6.27
C TYR A 316 -17.74 15.19 -7.46
N PHE A 317 -17.51 16.41 -7.92
CA PHE A 317 -18.10 16.92 -9.16
C PHE A 317 -17.14 17.85 -9.87
N GLY A 318 -17.26 17.90 -11.20
CA GLY A 318 -16.47 18.78 -12.06
C GLY A 318 -15.61 18.03 -13.05
N PHE A 319 -14.74 18.77 -13.71
CA PHE A 319 -13.86 18.28 -14.75
C PHE A 319 -12.51 18.97 -14.61
N LYS A 320 -11.42 18.23 -14.71
CA LYS A 320 -10.06 18.77 -14.70
C LYS A 320 -9.24 18.07 -15.75
N PHE A 321 -8.73 18.85 -16.70
CA PHE A 321 -7.78 18.40 -17.71
C PHE A 321 -6.44 19.08 -17.48
N ARG A 322 -5.34 18.34 -17.62
CA ARG A 322 -4.00 18.90 -17.56
C ARG A 322 -3.05 18.13 -18.47
N ALA A 323 -2.16 18.85 -19.12
CA ALA A 323 -1.13 18.29 -19.99
C ALA A 323 0.17 19.06 -19.83
N GLY A 324 1.30 18.40 -20.04
CA GLY A 324 2.60 19.02 -19.95
C GLY A 324 3.74 18.03 -20.04
N ILE A 325 4.86 18.37 -19.41
CA ILE A 325 6.08 17.58 -19.47
C ILE A 325 6.41 16.99 -18.11
N GLY A 326 7.07 15.84 -18.12
CA GLY A 326 7.55 15.18 -16.93
C GLY A 326 8.97 14.64 -17.08
N TYR A 327 9.53 14.35 -15.91
CA TYR A 327 10.84 13.76 -15.68
C TYR A 327 10.65 12.54 -14.78
N ASN A 328 11.24 11.41 -15.15
CA ASN A 328 11.28 10.22 -14.31
C ASN A 328 12.73 9.73 -14.17
N TYR A 329 13.10 9.43 -12.94
CA TYR A 329 14.40 8.90 -12.56
C TYR A 329 14.18 7.66 -11.70
N VAL A 330 14.84 6.58 -12.09
CA VAL A 330 14.86 5.32 -11.38
C VAL A 330 16.31 4.89 -11.22
N HIS A 331 16.70 4.65 -9.98
CA HIS A 331 17.98 4.05 -9.65
C HIS A 331 17.71 2.82 -8.81
N ARG A 332 18.23 1.67 -9.23
CA ARG A 332 18.15 0.42 -8.49
C ARG A 332 19.54 -0.14 -8.33
N LYS A 333 19.94 -0.38 -7.09
CA LYS A 333 21.23 -0.98 -6.76
C LYS A 333 20.96 -2.17 -5.86
N ARG A 334 21.62 -3.29 -6.15
CA ARG A 334 21.61 -4.49 -5.33
C ARG A 334 23.02 -5.00 -5.21
N ASP A 335 23.50 -5.08 -3.98
CA ASP A 335 24.78 -5.67 -3.64
C ASP A 335 24.50 -6.92 -2.82
N GLY A 336 25.03 -8.06 -3.22
CA GLY A 336 24.92 -9.32 -2.50
C GLY A 336 26.29 -9.95 -2.41
N ASN A 337 26.71 -10.38 -1.22
CA ASN A 337 27.93 -11.14 -1.04
C ASN A 337 27.58 -12.43 -0.32
N SER A 338 28.05 -13.56 -0.83
CA SER A 338 27.98 -14.83 -0.11
C SER A 338 29.35 -15.44 0.07
N LYS A 339 29.51 -16.12 1.19
CA LYS A 339 30.70 -16.89 1.55
C LYS A 339 30.23 -18.27 1.97
N ASN A 340 30.67 -19.30 1.27
CA ASN A 340 30.42 -20.67 1.65
C ASN A 340 31.74 -21.33 2.04
N HIS A 341 31.79 -21.84 3.26
CA HIS A 341 32.90 -22.64 3.73
C HIS A 341 32.46 -24.08 3.92
N TYR A 342 32.94 -24.97 3.06
CA TYR A 342 32.59 -26.38 3.10
C TYR A 342 33.80 -27.22 3.48
N ARG A 343 33.66 -28.11 4.45
CA ARG A 343 34.66 -29.17 4.66
C ARG A 343 33.96 -30.51 4.79
N SER A 344 34.60 -31.56 4.29
CA SER A 344 34.13 -32.92 4.50
C SER A 344 35.25 -33.87 4.88
N LEU A 345 34.88 -34.90 5.63
CA LEU A 345 35.69 -36.04 5.99
C LEU A 345 35.01 -37.31 5.49
N ASP A 346 35.65 -37.98 4.55
CA ASP A 346 35.23 -39.28 4.05
C ASP A 346 36.10 -40.37 4.68
N LEU A 347 35.46 -41.30 5.38
CA LEU A 347 36.07 -42.51 5.92
C LEU A 347 35.53 -43.70 5.16
N ARG A 348 36.44 -44.53 4.66
CA ARG A 348 36.12 -45.83 4.07
C ARG A 348 36.86 -46.91 4.83
N GLN A 349 36.11 -47.82 5.43
CA GLN A 349 36.64 -48.95 6.18
C GLN A 349 36.28 -50.25 5.45
N GLU A 350 37.25 -51.15 5.28
CA GLU A 350 37.00 -52.47 4.70
C GLU A 350 36.43 -53.43 5.76
N ILE A 351 35.37 -54.17 5.42
CA ILE A 351 34.70 -55.06 6.38
C ILE A 351 35.55 -56.30 6.67
N ALA A 352 36.27 -56.81 5.67
CA ALA A 352 37.13 -57.98 5.79
C ALA A 352 38.42 -57.69 6.58
N ASP A 353 38.86 -56.43 6.61
CA ASP A 353 40.04 -55.98 7.34
C ASP A 353 39.77 -54.61 7.98
N PRO A 354 39.15 -54.58 9.17
CA PRO A 354 38.73 -53.34 9.82
C PRO A 354 39.89 -52.45 10.27
N GLU A 355 41.15 -52.93 10.20
CA GLU A 355 42.34 -52.14 10.46
C GLU A 355 42.70 -51.21 9.29
N ILE A 356 42.16 -51.47 8.09
CA ILE A 356 42.36 -50.64 6.89
C ILE A 356 41.27 -49.57 6.84
N ILE A 357 41.67 -48.32 7.11
CA ILE A 357 40.80 -47.14 7.04
C ILE A 357 41.41 -46.14 6.05
N ASP A 358 40.74 -45.95 4.92
CA ASP A 358 41.03 -44.89 3.96
C ASP A 358 40.33 -43.61 4.42
N THR A 359 41.09 -42.52 4.56
CA THR A 359 40.57 -41.21 4.95
C THR A 359 40.84 -40.20 3.85
N ILE A 360 39.78 -39.53 3.36
CA ILE A 360 39.88 -38.41 2.41
C ILE A 360 39.32 -37.16 3.11
N TYR A 361 40.07 -36.08 3.03
CA TYR A 361 39.69 -34.79 3.61
C TYR A 361 39.55 -33.75 2.50
N TYR A 362 38.42 -33.06 2.48
CA TYR A 362 38.11 -32.00 1.53
C TYR A 362 37.82 -30.69 2.27
N ASN A 363 38.30 -29.57 1.72
CA ASN A 363 38.11 -28.24 2.28
C ASN A 363 38.06 -27.23 1.14
N ASP A 364 36.93 -26.55 1.00
CA ASP A 364 36.68 -25.57 -0.05
C ASP A 364 36.12 -24.26 0.52
N ASN A 365 36.46 -23.17 -0.14
CA ASN A 365 36.03 -21.82 0.20
C ASN A 365 35.51 -21.15 -1.06
N GLU A 366 34.20 -21.00 -1.16
CA GLU A 366 33.57 -20.30 -2.26
C GLU A 366 33.17 -18.88 -1.83
N TYR A 367 33.53 -17.90 -2.65
CA TYR A 367 33.15 -16.50 -2.50
C TYR A 367 32.37 -16.10 -3.73
N SER A 368 31.13 -15.64 -3.57
CA SER A 368 30.32 -15.09 -4.65
C SER A 368 29.92 -13.66 -4.33
N THR A 369 29.90 -12.83 -5.37
CA THR A 369 29.48 -11.43 -5.30
C THR A 369 28.48 -11.16 -6.42
N ASP A 370 27.27 -10.79 -6.06
CA ASP A 370 26.22 -10.35 -6.96
C ASP A 370 26.13 -8.82 -6.91
N TYR A 371 26.50 -8.16 -8.00
CA TYR A 371 26.40 -6.71 -8.13
C TYR A 371 25.46 -6.35 -9.27
N PHE A 372 24.44 -5.54 -8.95
CA PHE A 372 23.50 -4.99 -9.93
C PHE A 372 23.33 -3.50 -9.68
N ASN A 373 23.46 -2.71 -10.75
CA ASN A 373 23.27 -1.28 -10.70
C ASN A 373 22.61 -0.82 -12.01
N GLU A 374 21.35 -0.42 -11.90
CA GLU A 374 20.53 0.10 -12.98
C GLU A 374 20.24 1.59 -12.73
N LEU A 375 20.41 2.37 -13.79
CA LEU A 375 20.05 3.78 -13.84
C LEU A 375 19.17 3.98 -15.07
N ASP A 376 17.89 4.26 -14.86
CA ASP A 376 16.94 4.57 -15.93
C ASP A 376 16.43 6.01 -15.74
N THR A 377 16.66 6.86 -16.74
CA THR A 377 16.19 8.24 -16.75
C THR A 377 15.33 8.45 -17.99
N LYS A 378 14.07 8.79 -17.78
CA LYS A 378 13.11 9.07 -18.85
C LYS A 378 12.73 10.53 -18.82
N TRP A 379 13.39 11.30 -19.68
CA TRP A 379 13.12 12.72 -19.85
C TRP A 379 13.44 13.22 -21.26
N PRO A 380 12.60 14.12 -21.82
CA PRO A 380 11.27 14.51 -21.35
C PRO A 380 10.20 13.48 -21.75
N PHE A 381 9.15 13.33 -20.93
CA PHE A 381 7.91 12.66 -21.36
C PHE A 381 6.74 13.64 -21.38
N ILE A 382 5.81 13.45 -22.30
CA ILE A 382 4.55 14.19 -22.35
C ILE A 382 3.56 13.48 -21.44
N SER A 383 2.93 14.21 -20.53
CA SER A 383 1.88 13.71 -19.62
C SER A 383 0.55 14.37 -19.98
N VAL A 384 -0.52 13.59 -20.04
CA VAL A 384 -1.90 14.06 -20.19
C VAL A 384 -2.75 13.38 -19.15
N ARG A 385 -3.53 14.17 -18.39
CA ARG A 385 -4.44 13.69 -17.36
C ARG A 385 -5.80 14.33 -17.52
N ALA A 386 -6.85 13.54 -17.39
CA ALA A 386 -8.22 14.01 -17.38
C ALA A 386 -8.99 13.35 -16.25
N GLU A 387 -9.72 14.14 -15.49
CA GLU A 387 -10.55 13.72 -14.39
C GLU A 387 -11.96 14.29 -14.63
N TYR A 388 -12.97 13.44 -14.56
CA TYR A 388 -14.37 13.84 -14.69
C TYR A 388 -15.21 13.15 -13.63
N TYR A 389 -15.91 13.96 -12.85
CA TYR A 389 -16.77 13.51 -11.77
C TYR A 389 -18.17 14.09 -11.96
N ARG A 390 -19.18 13.22 -11.97
CA ARG A 390 -20.58 13.64 -12.04
C ARG A 390 -21.44 12.80 -11.10
N PRO A 391 -21.96 13.40 -10.01
CA PRO A 391 -23.01 12.78 -9.21
C PRO A 391 -24.26 12.63 -10.09
N LEU A 392 -24.67 11.39 -10.35
CA LEU A 392 -25.89 11.13 -11.13
C LEU A 392 -27.12 11.24 -10.22
N ASN A 393 -26.98 10.78 -8.99
CA ASN A 393 -27.94 10.96 -7.91
C ASN A 393 -27.23 10.75 -6.57
N ARG A 394 -27.99 10.66 -5.48
CA ARG A 394 -27.45 10.45 -4.13
C ARG A 394 -26.70 9.12 -3.97
N LYS A 395 -27.02 8.09 -4.75
CA LYS A 395 -26.42 6.74 -4.65
C LYS A 395 -25.28 6.53 -5.65
N TRP A 396 -25.41 7.05 -6.86
CA TRP A 396 -24.51 6.77 -7.99
C TRP A 396 -23.73 8.01 -8.42
N GLN A 397 -22.44 7.83 -8.71
CA GLN A 397 -21.58 8.85 -9.30
C GLN A 397 -20.73 8.21 -10.39
N LEU A 398 -20.59 8.94 -11.51
CA LEU A 398 -19.69 8.60 -12.58
C LEU A 398 -18.31 9.20 -12.27
N ASN A 399 -17.29 8.34 -12.24
CA ASN A 399 -15.89 8.70 -12.06
C ASN A 399 -15.12 8.25 -13.30
N LEU A 400 -14.57 9.18 -14.07
CA LEU A 400 -13.68 8.88 -15.18
C LEU A 400 -12.32 9.52 -14.90
N ASN A 401 -11.29 8.70 -14.81
CA ASN A 401 -9.92 9.13 -14.63
C ASN A 401 -9.08 8.54 -15.76
N TYR A 402 -8.34 9.39 -16.47
CA TYR A 402 -7.48 9.01 -17.57
C TYR A 402 -6.10 9.62 -17.38
N GLN A 403 -5.06 8.82 -17.60
CA GLN A 403 -3.67 9.25 -17.60
C GLN A 403 -2.96 8.60 -18.79
N LEU A 404 -2.22 9.42 -19.54
CA LEU A 404 -1.41 9.01 -20.67
C LEU A 404 -0.01 9.63 -20.51
N GLN A 405 1.01 8.81 -20.70
CA GLN A 405 2.40 9.25 -20.74
C GLN A 405 3.03 8.80 -22.06
N TYR A 406 3.69 9.72 -22.75
CA TYR A 406 4.40 9.45 -24.01
C TYR A 406 5.87 9.86 -23.86
N TYR A 407 6.76 8.88 -23.91
CA TYR A 407 8.20 9.07 -23.75
C TYR A 407 8.83 9.49 -25.08
N LEU A 408 9.49 10.65 -25.12
CA LEU A 408 10.01 11.23 -26.36
C LEU A 408 11.30 10.55 -26.84
N ASP A 409 12.05 9.93 -25.93
CA ASP A 409 13.24 9.15 -26.26
C ASP A 409 13.36 7.98 -25.27
N SER A 410 12.93 6.79 -25.68
CA SER A 410 13.14 5.55 -24.91
C SER A 410 14.28 4.74 -25.52
N LYS A 411 15.51 5.27 -25.48
CA LYS A 411 16.66 4.40 -25.62
C LYS A 411 16.88 3.74 -24.26
N SER A 412 16.47 2.49 -24.13
CA SER A 412 16.92 1.63 -23.02
C SER A 412 18.44 1.51 -23.13
N SER A 413 19.17 2.19 -22.25
CA SER A 413 20.60 1.98 -22.07
C SER A 413 20.85 0.73 -21.26
#